data_AF-A0A932IIW5-F1
#
_entry.id   AF-A0A932IIW5-F1
#
_cell.length_a   1.000
_cell.length_b   1.000
_cell.length_c   1.000
_cell.angle_alpha   90.00
_cell.angle_beta   90.00
_cell.angle_gamma   90.00
#
_symmetry.space_group_name_H-M   'P 1'
#
loop_
_entity.id
_entity.type
_entity.pdbx_description
1 polymer ?
#
loop_
_entity_poly.entity_id
_entity_poly.type
_entity_poly.pdbx_seq_one_letter_code
_entity_poly.pdbx_strand_id
1 'polypeptide(L)'
;IGTLRAIGMRRSSVLFMFMSEAMVLGLVATTVGVTLGVVLASGLNALKISVGMDAMRAILMSDTLRLSITAGQVVGPIIAFTLVAMLAALWPAMRAARLQPVTAIHKIG
;
A
#
# COMPACT_ATOMS: atom_id res chain seq x y z
N ILE A 1 8.67 8.49 20.10
CA ILE A 1 9.44 7.23 20.33
C ILE A 1 10.32 7.34 21.58
N GLY A 2 11.18 8.35 21.70
CA GLY A 2 11.98 8.56 22.92
C GLY A 2 11.13 8.71 24.19
N THR A 3 9.98 9.39 24.10
CA THR A 3 9.00 9.55 25.19
C THR A 3 8.24 8.25 25.51
N LEU A 4 7.68 7.55 24.51
CA LEU A 4 7.02 6.24 24.69
C LEU A 4 7.96 5.19 25.28
N ARG A 5 9.23 5.18 24.85
CA ARG A 5 10.30 4.35 25.43
C ARG A 5 10.68 4.79 26.84
N ALA A 6 10.60 6.07 27.16
CA ALA A 6 10.92 6.62 28.49
C ALA A 6 9.84 6.31 29.54
N ILE A 7 8.57 6.19 29.14
CA ILE A 7 7.47 5.75 30.00
C ILE A 7 7.38 4.21 30.15
N GLY A 8 8.40 3.47 29.69
CA GLY A 8 8.52 2.02 29.91
C GLY A 8 7.89 1.12 28.84
N MET A 9 7.48 1.65 27.68
CA MET A 9 6.92 0.82 26.62
C MET A 9 7.94 -0.20 26.10
N ARG A 10 7.53 -1.48 26.05
CA ARG A 10 8.37 -2.58 25.55
C ARG A 10 8.68 -2.38 24.06
N ARG A 11 9.87 -2.84 23.65
CA ARG A 11 10.33 -2.77 22.25
C ARG A 11 9.36 -3.47 21.28
N SER A 12 8.78 -4.58 21.72
CA SER A 12 7.77 -5.32 20.96
C SER A 12 6.48 -4.51 20.78
N SER A 13 5.99 -3.82 21.81
CA SER A 13 4.79 -2.98 21.72
C SER A 13 4.96 -1.84 20.72
N VAL A 14 6.14 -1.21 20.69
CA VAL A 14 6.47 -0.18 19.68
C VAL A 14 6.44 -0.79 18.28
N LEU A 15 7.07 -1.95 18.09
CA LEU A 15 7.08 -2.64 16.79
C LEU A 15 5.66 -2.98 16.32
N PHE A 16 4.83 -3.57 17.20
CA PHE A 16 3.45 -3.94 16.88
C PHE A 16 2.59 -2.73 16.50
N MET A 17 2.71 -1.61 17.23
CA MET A 17 1.97 -0.39 16.92
C MET A 17 2.28 0.14 15.51
N PHE A 18 3.57 0.20 15.15
CA PHE A 18 3.97 0.65 13.81
C PHE A 18 3.56 -0.34 12.71
N MET A 19 3.63 -1.65 12.99
CA MET A 19 3.16 -2.67 12.05
C MET A 19 1.66 -2.62 11.84
N SER A 20 0.87 -2.41 12.90
CA SER A 20 -0.57 -2.22 12.77
C SER A 20 -0.92 -0.95 12.01
N GLU A 21 -0.19 0.14 12.24
CA GLU A 21 -0.41 1.39 11.52
C GLU A 21 -0.06 1.24 10.03
N ALA A 22 1.07 0.60 9.71
CA ALA A 22 1.45 0.30 8.33
C ALA A 22 0.45 -0.62 7.62
N MET A 23 -0.10 -1.61 8.33
CA MET A 23 -1.13 -2.50 7.79
C MET A 23 -2.42 -1.72 7.47
N VAL A 24 -2.89 -0.88 8.40
CA VAL A 24 -4.09 -0.05 8.19
C VAL A 24 -3.88 0.93 7.03
N LEU A 25 -2.75 1.64 7.01
CA LEU A 25 -2.42 2.57 5.93
C LEU A 25 -2.30 1.85 4.58
N GLY A 26 -1.66 0.68 4.55
CA GLY A 26 -1.55 -0.16 3.35
C GLY A 26 -2.92 -0.60 2.82
N LEU A 27 -3.80 -1.07 3.69
CA LEU A 27 -5.17 -1.46 3.31
C LEU A 27 -5.99 -0.28 2.79
N VAL A 28 -5.91 0.88 3.44
CA VAL A 28 -6.62 2.09 3.00
C VAL A 28 -6.09 2.55 1.64
N ALA A 29 -4.76 2.64 1.49
CA ALA A 29 -4.13 3.07 0.24
C ALA A 29 -4.47 2.14 -0.93
N THR A 30 -4.41 0.83 -0.71
CA THR A 30 -4.72 -0.16 -1.75
C THR A 30 -6.20 -0.20 -2.11
N THR A 31 -7.09 -0.08 -1.12
CA THR A 31 -8.54 0.01 -1.36
C THR A 31 -8.87 1.23 -2.21
N VAL A 32 -8.32 2.40 -1.86
CA VAL A 32 -8.51 3.64 -2.62
C VAL A 32 -7.91 3.51 -4.02
N GLY A 33 -6.68 3.00 -4.15
CA GLY A 33 -5.99 2.83 -5.43
C GLY A 33 -6.73 1.89 -6.39
N VAL A 34 -7.21 0.75 -5.89
CA VAL A 34 -8.00 -0.20 -6.70
C VAL A 34 -9.34 0.39 -7.08
N THR A 35 -10.03 1.08 -6.17
CA THR A 35 -11.29 1.75 -6.48
C THR A 35 -11.10 2.77 -7.59
N LEU A 36 -10.07 3.61 -7.52
CA LEU A 36 -9.73 4.57 -8.57
C LEU A 36 -9.37 3.86 -9.89
N GLY A 37 -8.58 2.78 -9.84
CA GLY A 37 -8.24 1.99 -11.02
C GLY A 37 -9.47 1.39 -11.73
N VAL A 38 -10.44 0.88 -10.96
CA VAL A 38 -11.71 0.35 -11.48
C VAL A 38 -12.57 1.46 -12.08
N VAL A 39 -12.66 2.63 -11.41
CA VAL A 39 -13.41 3.79 -11.93
C VAL A 39 -12.78 4.31 -13.23
N LEU A 40 -11.46 4.39 -13.30
CA LEU A 40 -10.75 4.77 -14.52
C LEU A 40 -10.96 3.74 -15.64
N ALA A 41 -10.82 2.45 -15.35
CA ALA A 41 -11.02 1.38 -16.33
C ALA A 41 -12.46 1.35 -16.88
N SER A 42 -13.46 1.53 -16.00
CA SER A 42 -14.87 1.61 -16.41
C SER A 42 -15.17 2.89 -17.20
N GLY A 43 -14.59 4.03 -16.81
CA GLY A 43 -14.67 5.28 -17.58
C GLY A 43 -14.08 5.15 -18.98
N LEU A 44 -12.91 4.52 -19.12
CA LEU A 44 -12.29 4.24 -20.42
C LEU A 44 -13.14 3.29 -21.27
N ASN A 45 -13.72 2.25 -20.66
CA ASN A 45 -14.66 1.36 -21.35
C ASN A 45 -15.92 2.11 -21.83
N ALA A 46 -16.43 3.06 -21.05
CA ALA A 46 -17.61 3.86 -21.39
C ALA A 46 -17.35 4.82 -22.57
N LEU A 47 -16.12 5.29 -22.74
CA LEU A 47 -15.71 6.11 -23.88
C LEU A 47 -15.68 5.34 -25.21
N LYS A 48 -15.85 4.00 -25.19
CA LYS A 48 -15.88 3.13 -26.37
C LYS A 48 -14.81 3.49 -27.40
N ILE A 49 -13.58 3.65 -26.93
CA ILE A 49 -12.44 4.02 -27.78
C ILE A 49 -12.34 2.97 -28.89
N SER A 50 -12.59 3.40 -30.13
CA SER A 50 -12.52 2.48 -31.27
C SER A 50 -11.06 2.11 -31.50
N VAL A 51 -10.82 0.81 -31.65
CA VAL A 51 -9.48 0.31 -31.92
C VAL A 51 -9.30 0.38 -33.44
N GLY A 52 -8.69 1.46 -33.94
CA GLY A 52 -8.51 1.71 -35.38
C GLY A 52 -7.52 0.78 -36.09
N MET A 53 -7.05 -0.28 -35.42
CA MET A 53 -6.01 -1.18 -35.93
C MET A 53 -6.59 -2.59 -36.04
N ASP A 54 -6.88 -3.02 -37.27
CA ASP A 54 -7.58 -4.28 -37.58
C ASP A 54 -6.88 -5.53 -37.02
N ALA A 55 -5.56 -5.47 -36.85
CA ALA A 55 -4.78 -6.52 -36.19
C ALA A 55 -5.17 -6.73 -34.71
N MET A 56 -5.54 -5.65 -34.01
CA MET A 56 -5.94 -5.71 -32.60
C MET A 56 -7.38 -6.21 -32.47
N ARG A 57 -8.27 -5.87 -33.42
CA ARG A 57 -9.64 -6.42 -33.51
C ARG A 57 -9.65 -7.94 -33.71
N ALA A 58 -8.75 -8.44 -34.56
CA ALA A 58 -8.61 -9.87 -34.83
C ALA A 58 -8.09 -10.66 -33.60
N ILE A 59 -7.22 -10.05 -32.80
CA ILE A 59 -6.68 -10.67 -31.57
C ILE A 59 -7.70 -10.57 -30.41
N LEU A 60 -8.42 -9.46 -30.28
CA LEU A 60 -9.40 -9.27 -29.20
C LEU A 60 -10.77 -9.91 -29.49
N MET A 61 -11.04 -10.34 -30.72
CA MET A 61 -12.39 -10.80 -31.17
C MET A 61 -13.49 -9.80 -30.78
N SER A 62 -13.16 -8.50 -30.72
CA SER A 62 -14.06 -7.44 -30.27
C SER A 62 -13.65 -6.11 -30.87
N ASP A 63 -14.64 -5.34 -31.33
CA ASP A 63 -14.48 -4.02 -31.96
C ASP A 63 -14.07 -2.90 -30.98
N THR A 64 -14.10 -3.20 -29.68
CA THR A 64 -13.92 -2.23 -28.60
C THR A 64 -12.94 -2.74 -27.57
N LEU A 65 -12.07 -1.85 -27.07
CA LEU A 65 -11.15 -2.15 -25.98
C LEU A 65 -11.96 -2.35 -24.70
N ARG A 66 -12.13 -3.61 -24.26
CA ARG A 66 -12.81 -3.94 -23.00
C ARG A 66 -11.77 -4.35 -21.96
N LEU A 67 -11.53 -3.49 -21.00
CA LEU A 67 -10.77 -3.82 -19.80
C LEU A 67 -11.64 -4.77 -18.95
N SER A 68 -11.34 -6.07 -19.01
CA SER A 68 -11.98 -7.08 -18.18
C SER A 68 -11.35 -7.06 -16.79
N ILE A 69 -12.12 -6.62 -15.80
CA ILE A 69 -11.67 -6.54 -14.40
C ILE A 69 -12.02 -7.88 -13.75
N THR A 70 -11.04 -8.75 -13.60
CA THR A 70 -11.20 -10.03 -12.90
C THR A 70 -10.93 -9.84 -11.40
N ALA A 71 -11.63 -10.58 -10.53
CA ALA A 71 -11.43 -10.53 -9.07
C ALA A 71 -9.95 -10.70 -8.65
N GLY A 72 -9.18 -11.51 -9.38
CA GLY A 72 -7.73 -11.67 -9.14
C GLY A 72 -6.91 -10.40 -9.36
N GLN A 73 -7.32 -9.52 -10.28
CA GLN A 73 -6.67 -8.23 -10.53
C GLN A 73 -7.02 -7.17 -9.48
N VAL A 74 -8.02 -7.42 -8.64
CA VAL A 74 -8.41 -6.57 -7.51
C VAL A 74 -7.69 -7.05 -6.25
N VAL A 75 -7.82 -8.35 -5.94
CA VAL A 75 -7.29 -8.94 -4.70
C VAL A 75 -5.76 -9.03 -4.71
N GLY A 76 -5.16 -9.39 -5.85
CA GLY A 76 -3.72 -9.53 -5.99
C GLY A 76 -2.95 -8.27 -5.60
N PRO A 77 -3.26 -7.10 -6.20
CA PRO A 77 -2.64 -5.83 -5.84
C PRO A 77 -2.85 -5.43 -4.38
N ILE A 78 -4.05 -5.63 -3.82
CA ILE A 78 -4.32 -5.30 -2.41
C ILE A 78 -3.36 -6.05 -1.49
N ILE A 79 -3.23 -7.37 -1.68
CA ILE A 79 -2.34 -8.18 -0.87
C ILE A 79 -0.87 -7.78 -1.11
N ALA A 80 -0.45 -7.70 -2.38
CA ALA A 80 0.94 -7.41 -2.73
C ALA A 80 1.40 -6.05 -2.19
N PHE A 81 0.65 -4.99 -2.43
CA PHE A 81 1.04 -3.64 -1.99
C PHE A 81 0.91 -3.45 -0.48
N THR A 82 -0.07 -4.09 0.17
CA THR A 82 -0.14 -4.08 1.65
C THR A 82 1.09 -4.76 2.26
N LEU A 83 1.50 -5.91 1.70
CA LEU A 83 2.74 -6.59 2.14
C LEU A 83 3.98 -5.73 1.91
N VAL A 84 4.08 -5.07 0.74
CA VAL A 84 5.19 -4.15 0.46
C VAL A 84 5.21 -2.99 1.46
N ALA A 85 4.06 -2.41 1.79
CA ALA A 85 3.96 -1.34 2.78
C ALA A 85 4.40 -1.81 4.17
N MET A 86 3.99 -3.01 4.59
CA MET A 86 4.42 -3.60 5.86
C MET A 86 5.93 -3.87 5.89
N LEU A 87 6.49 -4.43 4.81
CA LEU A 87 7.93 -4.69 4.69
C LEU A 87 8.74 -3.39 4.70
N ALA A 88 8.25 -2.35 4.02
CA ALA A 88 8.87 -1.03 4.02
C ALA A 88 8.86 -0.39 5.43
N ALA A 89 7.76 -0.56 6.18
CA ALA A 89 7.64 -0.07 7.54
C ALA A 89 8.44 -0.89 8.57
N LEU A 90 8.83 -2.13 8.24
CA LEU A 90 9.52 -3.02 9.18
C LEU A 90 10.89 -2.47 9.57
N TRP A 91 11.67 -1.99 8.61
CA TRP A 91 13.00 -1.41 8.86
C TRP A 91 12.97 -0.19 9.80
N PRO A 92 12.16 0.88 9.56
CA PRO A 92 12.07 2.00 10.47
C PRO A 92 11.44 1.61 11.82
N ALA A 93 10.48 0.69 11.86
CA ALA A 93 9.89 0.22 13.12
C ALA A 93 10.92 -0.53 14.00
N MET A 94 11.76 -1.38 13.39
CA MET A 94 12.87 -2.03 14.10
C MET A 94 13.89 -1.02 14.60
N ARG A 95 14.23 -0.02 13.79
CA ARG A 95 15.15 1.07 14.18
C ARG A 95 14.57 1.88 15.34
N ALA A 96 13.29 2.24 15.28
CA ALA A 96 12.57 2.96 16.33
C ALA A 96 12.52 2.18 17.65
N ALA A 97 12.23 0.87 17.59
CA ALA A 97 12.19 0.00 18.77
C ALA A 97 13.56 -0.16 19.44
N ARG A 98 14.66 -0.09 18.66
CA ARG A 98 16.04 -0.21 19.16
C ARG A 98 16.63 1.08 19.72
N LEU A 99 16.07 2.26 19.38
CA LEU A 99 16.51 3.53 19.97
C LEU A 99 16.38 3.48 21.51
N GLN A 100 17.52 3.56 22.20
CA GLN A 100 17.59 3.56 23.66
C GLN A 100 17.43 5.01 24.17
N PRO A 101 16.53 5.28 25.14
CA PRO A 101 16.39 6.60 25.74
C PRO A 101 17.48 6.79 26.78
N VAL A 102 18.74 7.03 26.38
CA VAL A 102 19.83 7.29 27.37
C VAL A 102 20.77 8.44 27.00
N THR A 103 20.69 9.06 25.82
CA THR A 103 21.60 10.17 25.46
C THR A 103 21.01 11.58 25.60
N ALA A 104 19.96 11.77 26.41
CA ALA A 104 19.33 13.10 26.58
C ALA A 104 19.59 13.80 27.92
N ILE A 105 20.23 13.15 28.91
CA ILE A 105 20.32 13.70 30.29
C ILE A 105 21.68 14.36 30.62
N HIS A 106 22.71 14.25 29.77
CA HIS A 106 24.07 14.73 30.12
C HIS A 106 24.51 16.09 29.54
N LYS A 107 23.58 16.95 29.10
CA LYS A 107 23.92 18.32 28.65
C LYS A 107 23.03 19.40 29.25
N ILE A 108 22.98 19.49 30.58
CA ILE A 108 22.74 20.76 31.26
C ILE A 108 23.67 20.74 32.49
N GLY A 109 24.86 21.29 32.31
CA GLY A 109 25.70 21.80 33.39
C GLY A 109 25.43 23.30 33.55
#